data_AF-A0A7C3EM89-F1
#
_entry.id   AF-A0A7C3EM89-F1
#
_cell.length_a   1.000
_cell.length_b   1.000
_cell.length_c   1.000
_cell.angle_alpha   90.00
_cell.angle_beta   90.00
_cell.angle_gamma   90.00
#
_symmetry.space_group_name_H-M   'P 1'
#
loop_
_entity.id
_entity.type
_entity.pdbx_description
1 polymer ?
#
loop_
_entity_poly.entity_id
_entity_poly.type
_entity_poly.pdbx_seq_one_letter_code
_entity_poly.pdbx_strand_id
1 'polypeptide(L)'
;MSFEPVSSEGDQVHYQCIIRTATGLEAGRLVSEWSENGGGFTDRFTARWEQESAGLLRGRFTFMLNPALGELGRVGLQAVIDPCTQVEWFGRGPHEAYSDRTAGARLGRWRASPAELVTPYILPQENGNRHESRWLRLVYPDGRTLYITGAAPFDFSLSPWSDRELWEARHWDVLPEFKAAAERGLYLNLDLAQRGVGTATCGPDTLDQYRVYPGIHQYELIFMLP
;
A
#
# COMPACT_ATOMS: atom_id res chain seq x y z
N MET A 1 0.67 15.20 -5.94
CA MET A 1 -0.33 14.62 -5.04
C MET A 1 -1.65 15.31 -5.38
N SER A 2 -2.60 14.67 -6.07
CA SER A 2 -3.94 15.20 -6.36
C SER A 2 -5.02 14.21 -5.92
N PHE A 3 -6.20 14.71 -5.54
CA PHE A 3 -7.33 13.87 -5.18
C PHE A 3 -8.39 13.94 -6.28
N GLU A 4 -8.67 12.84 -6.99
CA GLU A 4 -9.59 12.83 -8.14
C GLU A 4 -10.81 11.92 -7.90
N PRO A 5 -12.04 12.36 -8.22
CA PRO A 5 -13.21 11.53 -8.00
C PRO A 5 -13.29 10.37 -9.00
N VAL A 6 -13.46 9.13 -8.52
CA VAL A 6 -13.32 7.89 -9.33
C VAL A 6 -14.67 7.34 -9.83
N SER A 7 -15.75 7.47 -9.05
CA SER A 7 -17.10 7.10 -9.47
C SER A 7 -18.17 7.68 -8.54
N SER A 8 -19.42 7.64 -8.99
CA SER A 8 -20.61 7.85 -8.17
C SER A 8 -21.62 6.73 -8.41
N GLU A 9 -21.94 5.96 -7.38
CA GLU A 9 -23.12 5.06 -7.35
C GLU A 9 -24.11 5.61 -6.33
N GLY A 10 -25.24 6.15 -6.81
CA GLY A 10 -26.19 6.88 -5.96
C GLY A 10 -25.58 8.15 -5.37
N ASP A 11 -25.79 8.41 -4.07
CA ASP A 11 -25.33 9.60 -3.35
C ASP A 11 -23.84 9.53 -2.87
N GLN A 12 -23.05 8.58 -3.39
CA GLN A 12 -21.63 8.39 -3.04
C GLN A 12 -20.68 9.06 -4.05
N VAL A 13 -19.57 9.65 -3.58
CA VAL A 13 -18.46 10.12 -4.44
C VAL A 13 -17.13 9.60 -3.89
N HIS A 14 -16.45 8.75 -4.67
CA HIS A 14 -15.14 8.19 -4.34
C HIS A 14 -14.02 9.15 -4.75
N TYR A 15 -12.94 9.35 -3.98
CA TYR A 15 -11.76 10.15 -4.38
C TYR A 15 -10.44 9.34 -4.27
N GLN A 16 -9.55 9.47 -5.25
CA GLN A 16 -8.22 8.83 -5.36
C GLN A 16 -7.09 9.82 -5.10
N CYS A 17 -6.08 9.49 -4.27
CA CYS A 17 -4.86 10.28 -4.10
C CYS A 17 -3.75 9.94 -5.13
N ILE A 18 -3.13 10.93 -5.77
CA ILE A 18 -2.21 10.80 -6.92
C ILE A 18 -0.92 11.61 -6.71
N ILE A 19 0.17 11.02 -6.20
CA ILE A 19 1.47 11.69 -6.10
C ILE A 19 2.17 11.73 -7.48
N ARG A 20 2.63 12.91 -7.95
CA ARG A 20 3.38 13.08 -9.22
C ARG A 20 4.70 13.82 -8.97
N THR A 21 5.81 13.28 -9.46
CA THR A 21 7.14 13.94 -9.63
C THR A 21 7.91 13.21 -10.74
N ALA A 22 8.74 13.80 -11.61
CA ALA A 22 9.49 15.07 -11.59
C ALA A 22 8.81 16.11 -12.50
N THR A 23 8.32 17.27 -12.03
CA THR A 23 9.11 18.42 -11.54
C THR A 23 8.26 19.39 -10.66
N GLY A 24 7.15 18.96 -10.05
CA GLY A 24 6.15 19.88 -9.46
C GLY A 24 5.81 19.69 -7.97
N LEU A 25 6.80 19.71 -7.07
CA LEU A 25 6.57 19.85 -5.62
C LEU A 25 6.92 21.28 -5.19
N GLU A 26 5.92 22.11 -4.88
CA GLU A 26 6.17 23.29 -4.07
C GLU A 26 6.22 22.87 -2.60
N ALA A 27 7.39 23.09 -2.00
CA ALA A 27 7.70 22.83 -0.59
C ALA A 27 6.75 23.62 0.32
N GLY A 28 5.75 22.95 0.89
CA GLY A 28 4.80 23.53 1.82
C GLY A 28 4.10 22.46 2.62
N ARG A 29 3.74 22.78 3.87
CA ARG A 29 2.95 21.94 4.78
C ARG A 29 1.56 21.71 4.17
N LEU A 30 1.40 20.68 3.36
CA LEU A 30 0.08 20.22 2.94
C LEU A 30 -0.49 19.37 4.09
N VAL A 31 -1.55 19.89 4.70
CA VAL A 31 -2.43 19.11 5.57
C VAL A 31 -3.66 18.74 4.75
N SER A 32 -3.75 17.50 4.27
CA SER A 32 -5.00 17.01 3.69
C SER A 32 -5.85 16.43 4.81
N GLU A 33 -7.02 17.01 5.06
CA GLU A 33 -8.01 16.51 6.00
C GLU A 33 -9.28 16.11 5.23
N TRP A 34 -9.75 14.88 5.42
CA TRP A 34 -11.03 14.39 4.91
C TRP A 34 -11.89 13.96 6.08
N SER A 35 -13.20 14.15 5.97
CA SER A 35 -14.16 13.71 6.98
C SER A 35 -15.45 13.18 6.35
N GLU A 36 -15.89 11.98 6.73
CA GLU A 36 -17.20 11.42 6.33
C GLU A 36 -18.03 11.08 7.57
N ASN A 37 -19.33 11.43 7.56
CA ASN A 37 -20.22 11.22 8.69
C ASN A 37 -21.08 9.96 8.47
N GLY A 38 -20.76 8.89 9.20
CA GLY A 38 -21.58 7.68 9.27
C GLY A 38 -22.15 7.49 10.68
N GLY A 39 -23.44 7.79 10.87
CA GLY A 39 -24.18 7.35 12.06
C GLY A 39 -23.62 7.79 13.42
N GLY A 40 -23.17 9.04 13.54
CA GLY A 40 -22.74 9.64 14.82
C GLY A 40 -21.22 9.65 15.07
N PHE A 41 -20.42 9.08 14.18
CA PHE A 41 -18.96 9.15 14.20
C PHE A 41 -18.42 9.60 12.84
N THR A 42 -17.31 10.36 12.85
CA THR A 42 -16.69 10.94 11.65
C THR A 42 -15.36 10.25 11.37
N ASP A 43 -15.28 9.50 10.26
CA ASP A 43 -14.00 9.01 9.77
C ASP A 43 -13.12 10.19 9.38
N ARG A 44 -11.82 10.16 9.71
CA ARG A 44 -10.90 11.25 9.36
C ARG A 44 -9.54 10.73 8.95
N PHE A 45 -9.03 11.24 7.83
CA PHE A 45 -7.66 11.04 7.41
C PHE A 45 -6.92 12.36 7.43
N THR A 46 -5.74 12.38 8.03
CA THR A 46 -4.83 13.53 8.03
C THR A 46 -3.47 13.10 7.52
N ALA A 47 -3.00 13.69 6.42
CA ALA A 47 -1.60 13.60 6.00
C ALA A 47 -0.92 14.95 6.26
N ARG A 48 0.25 14.93 6.90
CA ARG A 48 1.09 16.11 7.12
C ARG A 48 2.46 15.87 6.50
N TRP A 49 2.85 16.77 5.62
CA TRP A 49 4.14 16.70 4.93
C TRP A 49 5.11 17.75 5.44
N GLU A 50 6.36 17.35 5.59
CA GLU A 50 7.49 18.20 5.98
C GLU A 50 8.68 17.88 5.05
N GLN A 51 9.21 18.91 4.40
CA GLN A 51 10.46 18.76 3.65
C GLN A 51 11.64 19.05 4.57
N GLU A 52 12.49 18.06 4.79
CA GLU A 52 13.68 18.20 5.64
C GLU A 52 14.87 18.76 4.87
N SER A 53 15.01 18.36 3.61
CA SER A 53 16.03 18.85 2.69
C SER A 53 15.60 18.61 1.24
N ALA A 54 16.40 19.06 0.27
CA ALA A 54 16.17 18.71 -1.14
C ALA A 54 16.06 17.18 -1.29
N GLY A 55 14.95 16.71 -1.89
CA GLY A 55 14.67 15.29 -2.09
C GLY A 55 14.24 14.51 -0.85
N LEU A 56 14.23 15.06 0.37
CA LEU A 56 13.86 14.34 1.59
C LEU A 56 12.52 14.84 2.15
N LEU A 57 11.48 14.01 2.06
CA LEU A 57 10.13 14.32 2.54
C LEU A 57 9.72 13.38 3.68
N ARG A 58 9.26 13.95 4.79
CA ARG A 58 8.59 13.22 5.87
C ARG A 58 7.08 13.37 5.74
N GLY A 59 6.37 12.26 5.73
CA GLY A 59 4.92 12.18 5.78
C GLY A 59 4.46 11.58 7.11
N ARG A 60 3.60 12.30 7.84
CA ARG A 60 2.89 11.80 9.02
C ARG A 60 1.42 11.63 8.70
N PHE A 61 0.92 10.42 8.89
CA PHE A 61 -0.43 10.01 8.54
C PHE A 61 -1.18 9.63 9.80
N THR A 62 -2.43 10.10 9.92
CA THR A 62 -3.35 9.73 10.99
C THR A 62 -4.67 9.32 10.38
N PHE A 63 -5.11 8.10 10.65
CA PHE A 63 -6.42 7.58 10.29
C PHE A 63 -7.23 7.45 11.56
N MET A 64 -8.34 8.18 11.66
CA MET A 64 -9.33 8.04 12.73
C MET A 64 -10.54 7.35 12.12
N LEU A 65 -10.62 6.05 12.32
CA LEU A 65 -11.61 5.21 11.65
C LEU A 65 -12.78 4.89 12.58
N ASN A 66 -13.99 4.97 12.03
CA ASN A 66 -15.25 4.76 12.72
C ASN A 66 -15.36 3.31 13.21
N PRO A 67 -15.59 3.07 14.51
CA PRO A 67 -15.80 1.74 15.06
C PRO A 67 -16.91 0.93 14.36
N ALA A 68 -17.89 1.61 13.74
CA ALA A 68 -18.96 0.96 12.98
C ALA A 68 -18.49 0.27 11.68
N LEU A 69 -17.28 0.54 11.19
CA LEU A 69 -16.71 -0.10 10.00
C LEU A 69 -16.46 -1.62 10.18
N GLY A 70 -16.42 -2.10 11.43
CA GLY A 70 -16.07 -3.48 11.71
C GLY A 70 -14.61 -3.80 11.34
N GLU A 71 -14.29 -5.08 11.18
CA GLU A 71 -12.93 -5.53 10.88
C GLU A 71 -12.45 -5.03 9.51
N LEU A 72 -11.19 -4.57 9.45
CA LEU A 72 -10.57 -3.98 8.28
C LEU A 72 -9.63 -4.98 7.60
N GLY A 73 -9.54 -4.92 6.27
CA GLY A 73 -8.56 -5.68 5.50
C GLY A 73 -7.13 -5.11 5.64
N ARG A 74 -6.99 -3.77 5.59
CA ARG A 74 -5.72 -3.06 5.77
C ARG A 74 -5.93 -1.61 6.20
N VAL A 75 -4.87 -0.98 6.71
CA VAL A 75 -4.75 0.46 6.94
C VAL A 75 -3.39 0.92 6.40
N GLY A 76 -3.39 1.83 5.43
CA GLY A 76 -2.19 2.21 4.70
C GLY A 76 -2.41 3.29 3.66
N LEU A 77 -1.38 3.49 2.83
CA LEU A 77 -1.41 4.37 1.68
C LEU A 77 -1.29 3.54 0.41
N GLN A 78 -2.02 3.93 -0.63
CA GLN A 78 -1.84 3.39 -1.97
C GLN A 78 -1.44 4.53 -2.93
N ALA A 79 -0.51 4.24 -3.82
CA ALA A 79 -0.12 5.13 -4.90
C ALA A 79 0.07 4.34 -6.20
N VAL A 80 -0.24 4.98 -7.33
CA VAL A 80 0.19 4.49 -8.64
C VAL A 80 1.53 5.15 -8.96
N ILE A 81 2.56 4.35 -9.21
CA ILE A 81 3.91 4.81 -9.52
C ILE A 81 4.32 4.39 -10.93
N ASP A 82 5.29 5.09 -11.50
CA ASP A 82 5.89 4.69 -12.77
C ASP A 82 6.47 3.26 -12.68
N PRO A 83 6.56 2.53 -13.81
CA PRO A 83 7.18 1.21 -13.82
C PRO A 83 8.64 1.26 -13.38
N CYS A 84 8.95 0.58 -12.28
CA CYS A 84 10.32 0.36 -11.84
C CYS A 84 10.88 -0.93 -12.44
N THR A 85 12.20 -1.04 -12.55
CA THR A 85 12.88 -2.25 -13.05
C THR A 85 13.31 -3.17 -11.93
N GLN A 86 13.48 -2.62 -10.73
CA GLN A 86 14.00 -3.36 -9.59
C GLN A 86 13.44 -2.85 -8.26
N VAL A 87 13.13 -3.79 -7.38
CA VAL A 87 12.66 -3.57 -6.02
C VAL A 87 13.68 -4.18 -5.05
N GLU A 88 14.13 -3.39 -4.09
CA GLU A 88 14.97 -3.85 -2.99
C GLU A 88 14.31 -3.49 -1.67
N TRP A 89 14.40 -4.36 -0.67
CA TRP A 89 13.87 -4.06 0.66
C TRP A 89 14.71 -4.71 1.75
N PHE A 90 14.60 -4.17 2.97
CA PHE A 90 15.04 -4.86 4.19
C PHE A 90 13.83 -5.15 5.05
N GLY A 91 13.48 -6.43 5.17
CA GLY A 91 12.25 -6.89 5.79
C GLY A 91 12.15 -8.40 5.70
N ARG A 92 10.95 -8.95 5.89
CA ARG A 92 10.73 -10.38 5.67
C ARG A 92 10.75 -10.72 4.19
N GLY A 93 11.34 -11.87 3.87
CA GLY A 93 11.43 -12.36 2.49
C GLY A 93 12.17 -13.70 2.39
N PRO A 94 12.46 -14.16 1.16
CA PRO A 94 12.23 -13.45 -0.11
C PRO A 94 10.77 -13.49 -0.61
N HIS A 95 9.99 -14.47 -0.13
CA HIS A 95 8.59 -14.68 -0.50
C HIS A 95 7.64 -13.79 0.31
N GLU A 96 6.37 -13.78 -0.08
CA GLU A 96 5.34 -13.02 0.62
C GLU A 96 5.12 -13.48 2.06
N ALA A 97 4.81 -12.53 2.94
CA ALA A 97 4.53 -12.77 4.35
C ALA A 97 3.34 -11.93 4.80
N TYR A 98 2.61 -12.44 5.78
CA TYR A 98 1.49 -11.76 6.45
C TYR A 98 1.66 -11.87 7.95
N SER A 99 0.96 -11.05 8.73
CA SER A 99 1.13 -10.96 10.19
C SER A 99 1.01 -12.31 10.92
N ASP A 100 0.16 -13.22 10.42
CA ASP A 100 -0.06 -14.57 10.94
C ASP A 100 0.73 -15.68 10.19
N ARG A 101 1.47 -15.33 9.14
CA ARG A 101 2.20 -16.26 8.27
C ARG A 101 3.59 -15.73 7.93
N THR A 102 4.47 -15.69 8.95
CA THR A 102 5.83 -15.11 8.83
C THR A 102 6.97 -16.12 8.98
N ALA A 103 6.73 -17.32 9.51
CA ALA A 103 7.79 -18.26 9.92
C ALA A 103 8.70 -18.71 8.76
N GLY A 104 8.19 -18.75 7.53
CA GLY A 104 8.98 -19.05 6.33
C GLY A 104 9.86 -17.88 5.88
N ALA A 105 9.47 -16.64 6.21
CA ALA A 105 10.08 -15.43 5.66
C ALA A 105 11.07 -14.83 6.65
N ARG A 106 12.36 -14.87 6.29
CA ARG A 106 13.47 -14.40 7.13
C ARG A 106 13.63 -12.90 7.02
N LEU A 107 14.01 -12.26 8.12
CA LEU A 107 14.46 -10.87 8.09
C LEU A 107 15.80 -10.78 7.34
N GLY A 108 15.86 -9.97 6.30
CA GLY A 108 17.05 -9.88 5.45
C GLY A 108 16.92 -8.77 4.41
N ARG A 109 17.99 -8.59 3.63
CA ARG A 109 18.00 -7.70 2.46
C ARG A 109 17.67 -8.53 1.23
N TRP A 110 16.66 -8.09 0.49
CA TRP A 110 16.15 -8.81 -0.66
C TRP A 110 16.09 -7.90 -1.88
N ARG A 111 16.06 -8.52 -3.06
CA ARG A 111 15.92 -7.86 -4.35
C ARG A 111 15.07 -8.74 -5.25
N ALA A 112 14.17 -8.11 -6.00
CA ALA A 112 13.32 -8.75 -7.00
C ALA A 112 12.98 -7.75 -8.10
N SER A 113 12.62 -8.25 -9.28
CA SER A 113 11.84 -7.49 -10.26
C SER A 113 10.38 -7.34 -9.78
N PRO A 114 9.62 -6.35 -10.27
CA PRO A 114 8.20 -6.24 -9.94
C PRO A 114 7.37 -7.49 -10.27
N ALA A 115 7.72 -8.22 -11.34
CA ALA A 115 7.04 -9.45 -11.71
C ALA A 115 7.27 -10.59 -10.70
N GLU A 116 8.45 -10.68 -10.10
CA GLU A 116 8.79 -11.68 -9.07
C GLU A 116 8.12 -11.40 -7.72
N LEU A 117 7.50 -10.23 -7.54
CA LEU A 117 6.73 -9.92 -6.32
C LEU A 117 5.32 -10.54 -6.33
N VAL A 118 4.80 -10.90 -7.51
CA VAL A 118 3.47 -11.48 -7.69
C VAL A 118 3.49 -12.98 -7.39
N THR A 119 2.54 -13.44 -6.57
CA THR A 119 2.30 -14.87 -6.36
C THR A 119 1.09 -15.31 -7.19
N PRO A 120 1.26 -16.18 -8.21
CA PRO A 120 0.19 -16.56 -9.13
C PRO A 120 -0.70 -17.67 -8.53
N TYR A 121 -1.48 -17.34 -7.49
CA TYR A 121 -2.50 -18.24 -6.94
C TYR A 121 -3.50 -18.68 -8.00
N ILE A 122 -4.06 -19.90 -7.92
CA ILE A 122 -5.00 -20.42 -8.93
C ILE A 122 -6.18 -19.45 -9.17
N LEU A 123 -6.77 -18.95 -8.07
CA LEU A 123 -7.72 -17.85 -8.11
C LEU A 123 -6.93 -16.54 -7.85
N PRO A 124 -6.99 -15.56 -8.76
CA PRO A 124 -6.43 -14.23 -8.48
C PRO A 124 -7.02 -13.66 -7.20
N GLN A 125 -6.14 -13.17 -6.33
CA GLN A 125 -6.47 -12.67 -5.00
C GLN A 125 -5.34 -11.79 -4.47
N GLU A 126 -5.51 -11.22 -3.28
CA GLU A 126 -4.46 -10.50 -2.56
C GLU A 126 -3.18 -11.35 -2.48
N ASN A 127 -2.06 -10.78 -2.90
CA ASN A 127 -0.77 -11.46 -2.92
C ASN A 127 0.40 -10.46 -2.85
N GLY A 128 1.60 -10.97 -2.64
CA GLY A 128 2.84 -10.19 -2.79
C GLY A 128 3.23 -9.33 -1.59
N ASN A 129 2.50 -9.38 -0.47
CA ASN A 129 2.83 -8.58 0.71
C ASN A 129 4.25 -8.88 1.25
N ARG A 130 4.98 -7.85 1.66
CA ARG A 130 6.32 -7.90 2.24
C ARG A 130 6.27 -7.34 3.66
N HIS A 131 6.09 -8.24 4.62
CA HIS A 131 5.86 -7.90 6.01
C HIS A 131 7.11 -7.35 6.75
N GLU A 132 6.89 -6.43 7.69
CA GLU A 132 7.93 -5.85 8.57
C GLU A 132 9.12 -5.25 7.81
N SER A 133 8.86 -4.63 6.66
CA SER A 133 9.84 -3.88 5.90
C SER A 133 10.24 -2.61 6.64
N ARG A 134 11.54 -2.35 6.75
CA ARG A 134 12.10 -1.14 7.38
C ARG A 134 12.46 -0.10 6.35
N TRP A 135 12.84 -0.55 5.16
CA TRP A 135 13.01 0.29 3.99
C TRP A 135 12.68 -0.46 2.71
N LEU A 136 12.29 0.31 1.71
CA LEU A 136 11.98 -0.06 0.34
C LEU A 136 12.74 0.87 -0.59
N ARG A 137 13.37 0.32 -1.63
CA ARG A 137 14.05 1.06 -2.69
C ARG A 137 13.56 0.57 -4.03
N LEU A 138 13.03 1.50 -4.83
CA LEU A 138 12.56 1.27 -6.18
C LEU A 138 13.54 1.91 -7.15
N VAL A 139 13.99 1.16 -8.15
CA VAL A 139 14.93 1.62 -9.17
C VAL A 139 14.21 1.73 -10.50
N TYR A 140 14.28 2.90 -11.14
CA TYR A 140 13.60 3.18 -12.40
C TYR A 140 14.53 2.93 -13.61
N PRO A 141 13.98 2.75 -14.83
CA PRO A 141 14.77 2.50 -16.04
C PRO A 141 15.85 3.54 -16.33
N ASP A 142 15.61 4.80 -15.96
CA ASP A 142 16.52 5.94 -16.16
C ASP A 142 17.58 6.09 -15.05
N GLY A 143 17.63 5.15 -14.10
CA GLY A 143 18.57 5.16 -12.98
C GLY A 143 18.10 5.96 -11.77
N ARG A 144 16.96 6.67 -11.84
CA ARG A 144 16.35 7.31 -10.66
C ARG A 144 15.98 6.26 -9.62
N THR A 145 15.94 6.68 -8.36
CA THR A 145 15.51 5.82 -7.26
C THR A 145 14.55 6.52 -6.33
N LEU A 146 13.47 5.83 -5.96
CA LEU A 146 12.63 6.21 -4.82
C LEU A 146 13.01 5.33 -3.64
N TYR A 147 13.43 5.94 -2.54
CA TYR A 147 13.69 5.25 -1.29
C TYR A 147 12.64 5.63 -0.26
N ILE A 148 12.10 4.64 0.45
CA ILE A 148 11.06 4.82 1.46
C ILE A 148 11.51 4.10 2.72
N THR A 149 11.42 4.75 3.87
CA THR A 149 11.66 4.14 5.18
C THR A 149 10.60 4.58 6.18
N GLY A 150 10.22 3.69 7.09
CA GLY A 150 9.26 3.99 8.14
C GLY A 150 9.95 4.29 9.47
N ALA A 151 9.34 5.15 10.29
CA ALA A 151 9.74 5.30 11.69
C ALA A 151 9.55 3.99 12.49
N ALA A 152 8.62 3.15 12.04
CA ALA A 152 8.42 1.77 12.45
C ALA A 152 8.42 0.84 11.21
N PRO A 153 8.59 -0.48 11.37
CA PRO A 153 8.40 -1.43 10.28
C PRO A 153 7.01 -1.30 9.67
N PHE A 154 6.92 -1.58 8.37
CA PHE A 154 5.71 -1.48 7.59
C PHE A 154 5.61 -2.59 6.54
N ASP A 155 4.41 -2.74 6.00
CA ASP A 155 4.12 -3.71 4.97
C ASP A 155 4.07 -3.01 3.60
N PHE A 156 4.53 -3.69 2.55
CA PHE A 156 4.32 -3.17 1.20
C PHE A 156 3.97 -4.29 0.24
N SER A 157 3.19 -3.94 -0.79
CA SER A 157 3.01 -4.76 -1.97
C SER A 157 3.11 -3.89 -3.23
N LEU A 158 3.47 -4.51 -4.35
CA LEU A 158 3.60 -3.85 -5.63
C LEU A 158 2.99 -4.73 -6.72
N SER A 159 1.96 -4.23 -7.38
CA SER A 159 1.17 -4.98 -8.37
C SER A 159 0.91 -4.13 -9.62
N PRO A 160 0.89 -4.70 -10.84
CA PRO A 160 0.43 -3.98 -12.03
C PRO A 160 -1.11 -3.93 -12.17
N TRP A 161 -1.82 -4.70 -11.33
CA TRP A 161 -3.28 -4.73 -11.26
C TRP A 161 -3.75 -4.07 -9.97
N SER A 162 -4.86 -3.34 -10.06
CA SER A 162 -5.55 -2.79 -8.90
C SER A 162 -6.17 -3.88 -8.03
N ASP A 163 -6.45 -3.56 -6.77
CA ASP A 163 -7.14 -4.47 -5.84
C ASP A 163 -8.52 -4.89 -6.39
N ARG A 164 -9.22 -3.97 -7.08
CA ARG A 164 -10.50 -4.23 -7.72
C ARG A 164 -10.38 -5.25 -8.86
N GLU A 165 -9.39 -5.08 -9.74
CA GLU A 165 -9.14 -6.03 -10.83
C GLU A 165 -8.85 -7.44 -10.29
N LEU A 166 -7.99 -7.55 -9.27
CA LEU A 166 -7.70 -8.83 -8.61
C LEU A 166 -8.94 -9.43 -7.95
N TRP A 167 -9.79 -8.62 -7.31
CA TRP A 167 -11.03 -9.06 -6.67
C TRP A 167 -12.10 -9.56 -7.64
N GLU A 168 -12.27 -8.87 -8.77
CA GLU A 168 -13.27 -9.21 -9.78
C GLU A 168 -12.84 -10.39 -10.66
N ALA A 169 -11.54 -10.60 -10.85
CA ALA A 169 -11.02 -11.71 -11.64
C ALA A 169 -11.35 -13.08 -11.03
N ARG A 170 -11.60 -14.06 -11.91
CA ARG A 170 -11.80 -15.48 -11.52
C ARG A 170 -10.71 -16.40 -12.06
N HIS A 171 -9.94 -15.93 -13.04
CA HIS A 171 -8.82 -16.60 -13.67
C HIS A 171 -7.83 -15.54 -14.17
N TRP A 172 -6.55 -15.87 -14.35
CA TRP A 172 -5.53 -14.90 -14.74
C TRP A 172 -5.67 -14.37 -16.17
N ASP A 173 -6.27 -15.13 -17.07
CA ASP A 173 -6.42 -14.79 -18.49
C ASP A 173 -7.41 -13.64 -18.74
N VAL A 174 -8.24 -13.29 -17.76
CA VAL A 174 -9.13 -12.12 -17.85
C VAL A 174 -8.43 -10.82 -17.47
N LEU A 175 -7.27 -10.91 -16.80
CA LEU A 175 -6.45 -9.76 -16.44
C LEU A 175 -5.53 -9.40 -17.61
N PRO A 176 -5.23 -8.11 -17.83
CA PRO A 176 -4.21 -7.74 -18.81
C PRO A 176 -2.86 -8.37 -18.44
N GLU A 177 -2.10 -8.82 -19.44
CA GLU A 177 -0.76 -9.35 -19.20
C GLU A 177 0.10 -8.37 -18.41
N PHE A 178 1.01 -8.87 -17.56
CA PHE A 178 1.82 -8.06 -16.64
C PHE A 178 2.41 -6.82 -17.31
N LYS A 179 3.02 -6.98 -18.50
CA LYS A 179 3.66 -5.88 -19.22
C LYS A 179 2.66 -4.79 -19.62
N ALA A 180 1.53 -5.16 -20.20
CA ALA A 180 0.48 -4.23 -20.61
C ALA A 180 -0.18 -3.55 -19.40
N ALA A 181 -0.40 -4.31 -18.32
CA ALA A 181 -0.91 -3.76 -17.06
C ALA A 181 0.07 -2.74 -16.45
N ALA A 182 1.36 -3.09 -16.40
CA ALA A 182 2.41 -2.25 -15.84
C ALA A 182 2.62 -0.95 -16.63
N GLU A 183 2.35 -0.91 -17.93
CA GLU A 183 2.42 0.34 -18.72
C GLU A 183 1.45 1.42 -18.21
N ARG A 184 0.39 1.05 -17.47
CA ARG A 184 -0.52 1.98 -16.79
C ARG A 184 0.03 2.52 -15.46
N GLY A 185 1.16 1.98 -15.00
CA GLY A 185 1.73 2.20 -13.67
C GLY A 185 1.62 0.96 -12.78
N LEU A 186 2.31 1.00 -11.65
CA LEU A 186 2.27 -0.05 -10.61
C LEU A 186 1.58 0.50 -9.36
N TYR A 187 0.66 -0.28 -8.81
CA TYR A 187 -0.01 -0.03 -7.54
C TYR A 187 0.94 -0.41 -6.40
N LEU A 188 1.46 0.60 -5.71
CA LEU A 188 2.27 0.46 -4.50
C LEU A 188 1.38 0.67 -3.27
N ASN A 189 1.26 -0.37 -2.45
CA ASN A 189 0.67 -0.27 -1.11
C ASN A 189 1.77 -0.09 -0.07
N LEU A 190 1.56 0.82 0.88
CA LEU A 190 2.43 1.10 2.04
C LEU A 190 1.57 1.02 3.30
N ASP A 191 1.51 -0.15 3.90
CA ASP A 191 0.56 -0.51 4.93
C ASP A 191 1.19 -0.40 6.32
N LEU A 192 0.48 0.29 7.22
CA LEU A 192 0.78 0.25 8.65
C LEU A 192 0.35 -1.11 9.23
N ALA A 193 -0.78 -1.62 8.77
CA ALA A 193 -1.33 -2.89 9.23
C ALA A 193 -2.13 -3.56 8.11
N GLN A 194 -1.95 -4.87 7.98
CA GLN A 194 -2.75 -5.73 7.13
C GLN A 194 -3.22 -6.94 7.95
N ARG A 195 -4.49 -7.30 7.76
CA ARG A 195 -5.11 -8.45 8.39
C ARG A 195 -4.36 -9.74 8.02
N GLY A 196 -4.24 -10.66 8.98
CA GLY A 196 -3.78 -12.02 8.75
C GLY A 196 -4.66 -12.78 7.74
N VAL A 197 -4.12 -13.83 7.13
CA VAL A 197 -4.80 -14.61 6.09
C VAL A 197 -5.78 -15.63 6.67
N GLY A 198 -5.48 -16.20 7.84
CA GLY A 198 -6.26 -17.27 8.44
C GLY A 198 -6.34 -18.53 7.56
N THR A 199 -7.32 -19.39 7.85
CA THR A 199 -7.57 -20.63 7.09
C THR A 199 -9.07 -20.88 6.86
N ALA A 200 -9.88 -19.82 6.86
CA ALA A 200 -11.34 -19.88 6.87
C ALA A 200 -11.98 -20.65 5.70
N THR A 201 -11.25 -20.92 4.62
CA THR A 201 -11.70 -21.83 3.56
C THR A 201 -12.08 -23.21 4.10
N CYS A 202 -11.28 -23.75 5.04
CA CYS A 202 -11.55 -25.01 5.73
C CYS A 202 -10.73 -25.06 7.02
N GLY A 203 -11.14 -24.27 8.02
CA GLY A 203 -10.38 -24.09 9.25
C GLY A 203 -10.78 -22.85 10.02
N PRO A 204 -10.05 -22.52 11.09
CA PRO A 204 -10.27 -21.28 11.81
C PRO A 204 -9.97 -20.08 10.92
N ASP A 205 -10.73 -19.02 11.15
CA ASP A 205 -10.42 -17.70 10.64
C ASP A 205 -9.19 -17.10 11.35
N THR A 206 -8.74 -15.93 10.91
CA THR A 206 -7.66 -15.17 11.50
C THR A 206 -7.84 -15.01 13.01
N LEU A 207 -6.80 -15.32 13.78
CA LEU A 207 -6.79 -15.13 15.23
C LEU A 207 -6.85 -13.64 15.57
N ASP A 208 -7.51 -13.30 16.69
CA ASP A 208 -7.81 -11.91 17.07
C ASP A 208 -6.60 -10.97 17.06
N GLN A 209 -5.42 -11.45 17.47
CA GLN A 209 -4.18 -10.66 17.49
C GLN A 209 -3.66 -10.24 16.10
N TYR A 210 -4.17 -10.86 15.02
CA TYR A 210 -3.81 -10.57 13.63
C TYR A 210 -4.95 -9.91 12.85
N ARG A 211 -6.04 -9.55 13.54
CA ARG A 211 -7.15 -8.77 12.96
C ARG A 211 -6.83 -7.29 13.06
N VAL A 212 -7.36 -6.51 12.12
CA VAL A 212 -7.22 -5.06 12.10
C VAL A 212 -8.59 -4.44 12.35
N TYR A 213 -8.67 -3.49 13.27
CA TYR A 213 -9.93 -2.85 13.65
C TYR A 213 -9.86 -1.33 13.46
N PRO A 214 -11.01 -0.65 13.38
CA PRO A 214 -11.06 0.80 13.33
C PRO A 214 -10.57 1.39 14.65
N GLY A 215 -10.12 2.64 14.60
CA GLY A 215 -9.49 3.32 15.71
C GLY A 215 -8.56 4.41 15.20
N ILE A 216 -7.65 4.85 16.06
CA ILE A 216 -6.63 5.83 15.69
C ILE A 216 -5.37 5.07 15.27
N HIS A 217 -5.06 5.14 13.98
CA HIS A 217 -3.85 4.58 13.39
C HIS A 217 -2.92 5.72 13.00
N GLN A 218 -1.66 5.64 13.41
CA GLN A 218 -0.66 6.65 13.11
C GLN A 218 0.55 6.01 12.45
N TYR A 219 1.05 6.67 11.42
CA TYR A 219 2.10 6.12 10.58
C TYR A 219 3.01 7.24 10.09
N GLU A 220 4.33 7.04 10.14
CA GLU A 220 5.32 8.01 9.65
C GLU A 220 6.24 7.33 8.65
N LEU A 221 6.33 7.93 7.47
CA LEU A 221 7.21 7.51 6.39
C LEU A 221 8.10 8.66 5.96
N ILE A 222 9.33 8.32 5.57
CA ILE A 222 10.30 9.23 4.98
C ILE A 222 10.58 8.74 3.56
N PHE A 223 10.44 9.66 2.61
CA PHE A 223 10.64 9.45 1.19
C PHE A 223 11.89 10.22 0.76
N MET A 224 12.85 9.51 0.18
CA MET A 224 13.98 10.10 -0.51
C MET A 224 13.68 10.00 -2.01
N LEU A 225 13.29 11.15 -2.56
CA LEU A 225 12.97 11.34 -3.95
C LEU A 225 14.27 11.39 -4.79
N PRO A 226 14.20 10.98 -6.07
CA PRO A 226 15.33 11.01 -6.99
C PRO A 226 15.81 12.42 -7.34
#